data_AF-A0A1B6G2G1-F1
#
_entry.id   AF-A0A1B6G2G1-F1
#
_cell.length_a   1.000
_cell.length_b   1.000
_cell.length_c   1.000
_cell.angle_alpha   90.00
_cell.angle_beta   90.00
_cell.angle_gamma   90.00
#
_symmetry.space_group_name_H-M   'P 1'
#
loop_
_entity.id
_entity.type
_entity.pdbx_description
1 polymer ?
#
loop_
_entity_poly.entity_id
_entity_poly.type
_entity_poly.pdbx_seq_one_letter_code
_entity_poly.pdbx_strand_id
1 'polypeptide(L)'
;MAAALVGDMELTEPLLWNDYNSGRKPEKHAELIKKINAKNAKFIAFGLILGFILYHGLIHLRYGNNSCKWLLSDGRYKGDMEWQPYGCMMHKYTQTDTRRCMRYLAFWGRYNQFVFIGDSRVYQMYLAFLDHLTGHTSRPQPVPSNHNFNDTQLKLTVTYVHSPFVSDTMVQMFHVWQKAKPPPSVIVAGAAAWSIRYGNDSTKAVEEYTYNLTRLVDSLDKIVDNKGQVLWALQEPVSDEKAVETNTRIDLYNRAAMEVLEHSKVEVWSSCRLVAQTKQPGQAIYLHDTQILLNSYCNDHMNYNDGTCCSSAEPYTSLQVVTFSVLAVCFILGCGMAVKRKLQGLRADPPTAGYILTTSLAKLGLIMAYFYLCDRTNFFMKENKYYSPVSFWLPIGYVFALGLFFTEDSRYTKVLHRDQTEEWKGWMQLVILIYNMTGATSNLQIYNHVRMLISAYLFLNGYGHFYYLWHRSDAGIVRFFQVLFRLNMTTVILCLCMNRPYQFYYYVPVVSFWFSLLYLVLVAPPRVTAASCEHNPLHYLYLVLKLVGLFSFIIMLYMSEVFFDKVFVTRPWKALFVTTDDDIHEWW
;
A
#
# COMPACT_ATOMS: atom_id res chain seq x y z
N MET A 1 8.15 2.23 7.27
CA MET A 1 8.66 1.74 8.57
C MET A 1 9.44 0.42 8.46
N ALA A 2 8.86 -0.66 7.91
CA ALA A 2 9.56 -1.96 7.76
C ALA A 2 10.88 -1.89 6.96
N ALA A 3 10.91 -1.22 5.81
CA ALA A 3 12.14 -1.03 5.03
C ALA A 3 13.20 -0.16 5.73
N ALA A 4 12.79 0.71 6.65
CA ALA A 4 13.68 1.55 7.45
C ALA A 4 14.26 0.78 8.66
N LEU A 5 13.50 -0.19 9.19
CA LEU A 5 13.95 -1.09 10.26
C LEU A 5 14.91 -2.18 9.73
N VAL A 6 14.84 -2.53 8.44
CA VAL A 6 15.76 -3.47 7.78
C VAL A 6 17.16 -2.86 7.57
N GLY A 7 17.30 -1.53 7.63
CA GLY A 7 18.59 -0.83 7.47
C GLY A 7 19.63 -1.14 8.54
N ASP A 8 19.23 -1.75 9.67
CA ASP A 8 20.15 -2.15 10.74
C ASP A 8 20.74 -3.56 10.56
N MET A 9 20.37 -4.25 9.47
CA MET A 9 20.62 -5.67 9.27
C MET A 9 21.55 -5.96 8.09
N GLU A 10 22.78 -5.45 8.14
CA GLU A 10 23.86 -6.01 7.31
C GLU A 10 25.22 -5.86 8.02
N LEU A 11 25.64 -6.92 8.71
CA LEU A 11 27.02 -7.44 8.79
C LEU A 11 27.10 -8.51 9.89
N THR A 12 26.70 -9.73 9.56
CA THR A 12 27.23 -10.92 10.22
C THR A 12 28.06 -11.67 9.19
N GLU A 13 29.38 -11.62 9.36
CA GLU A 13 30.25 -12.64 8.80
C GLU A 13 29.80 -14.01 9.35
N PRO A 14 29.71 -15.05 8.52
CA PRO A 14 29.57 -16.39 9.06
C PRO A 14 30.89 -16.75 9.74
N LEU A 15 30.89 -16.79 11.07
CA LEU A 15 31.93 -17.52 11.82
C LEU A 15 31.85 -18.98 11.36
N LEU A 16 32.79 -19.35 10.48
CA LEU A 16 33.07 -20.72 10.09
C LEU A 16 33.49 -21.48 11.35
N TRP A 17 32.56 -22.23 11.91
CA TRP A 17 32.88 -23.24 12.93
C TRP A 17 33.47 -24.44 12.19
N ASN A 18 34.80 -24.42 12.01
CA ASN A 18 35.57 -25.61 11.64
C ASN A 18 35.71 -26.46 12.90
N ASP A 19 34.83 -27.43 13.06
CA ASP A 19 35.02 -28.45 14.07
C ASP A 19 35.82 -29.61 13.48
N TYR A 20 37.04 -29.75 13.98
CA TYR A 20 37.97 -30.81 13.62
C TYR A 20 37.68 -32.02 14.51
N ASN A 21 37.48 -33.18 13.88
CA ASN A 21 37.51 -34.53 14.44
C ASN A 21 36.45 -34.92 15.49
N SER A 22 35.30 -35.41 15.01
CA SER A 22 34.73 -36.63 15.60
C SER A 22 34.25 -37.57 14.49
N GLY A 23 34.79 -38.79 14.47
CA GLY A 23 34.52 -39.82 13.47
C GLY A 23 33.14 -40.48 13.59
N ARG A 24 32.06 -39.69 13.59
CA ARG A 24 30.68 -40.19 13.44
C ARG A 24 30.07 -39.65 12.14
N LYS A 25 29.53 -40.55 11.32
CA LYS A 25 28.73 -40.18 10.14
C LYS A 25 27.61 -39.24 10.60
N PRO A 26 27.46 -38.03 10.04
CA PRO A 26 26.38 -37.14 10.41
C PRO A 26 25.04 -37.79 10.02
N GLU A 27 24.10 -37.84 10.96
CA GLU A 27 22.73 -38.28 10.70
C GLU A 27 22.08 -37.35 9.66
N LYS A 28 21.26 -37.91 8.76
CA LYS A 28 20.60 -37.17 7.67
C LYS A 28 19.85 -35.90 8.15
N HIS A 29 19.38 -35.90 9.40
CA HIS A 29 18.73 -34.75 10.04
C HIS A 29 19.70 -33.58 10.28
N ALA A 30 20.94 -33.84 10.69
CA ALA A 30 21.96 -32.81 10.89
C ALA A 30 22.38 -32.16 9.57
N GLU A 31 22.41 -32.92 8.48
CA GLU A 31 22.67 -32.37 7.14
C GLU A 31 21.52 -31.48 6.62
N LEU A 32 20.27 -31.83 6.93
CA LEU A 32 19.10 -31.01 6.60
C LEU A 32 19.12 -29.69 7.37
N ILE A 33 19.40 -29.72 8.67
CA ILE A 33 19.49 -28.51 9.52
C ILE A 33 20.60 -27.58 9.02
N LYS A 34 21.77 -28.12 8.63
CA LYS A 34 22.86 -27.31 8.04
C LYS A 34 22.46 -26.60 6.74
N LYS A 35 21.46 -27.12 6.00
CA LYS A 35 20.92 -26.47 4.80
C LYS A 35 19.92 -25.36 5.13
N ILE A 36 19.35 -25.32 6.33
CA ILE A 36 18.51 -24.22 6.82
C ILE A 36 19.44 -23.11 7.31
N ASN A 37 19.90 -22.26 6.39
CA ASN A 37 20.77 -21.15 6.71
C ASN A 37 20.37 -19.90 5.89
N ALA A 38 20.82 -18.73 6.36
CA ALA A 38 20.49 -17.44 5.74
C ALA A 38 20.90 -17.35 4.26
N LYS A 39 21.98 -18.03 3.86
CA LYS A 39 22.44 -18.03 2.47
C LYS A 39 21.46 -18.75 1.55
N ASN A 40 21.01 -19.94 1.94
CA ASN A 40 20.02 -20.70 1.18
C ASN A 40 18.65 -20.02 1.20
N ALA A 41 18.25 -19.44 2.34
CA ALA A 41 17.03 -18.65 2.43
C ALA A 41 17.04 -17.45 1.45
N LYS A 42 18.17 -16.74 1.32
CA LYS A 42 18.33 -15.65 0.33
C LYS A 42 18.19 -16.15 -1.11
N PHE A 43 18.73 -17.32 -1.44
CA PHE A 43 18.56 -17.91 -2.78
C PHE A 43 17.11 -18.31 -3.07
N ILE A 44 16.43 -18.93 -2.11
CA ILE A 44 15.01 -19.27 -2.22
C ILE A 44 14.18 -18.00 -2.38
N ALA A 45 14.41 -16.98 -1.56
CA ALA A 45 13.72 -15.70 -1.64
C ALA A 45 13.92 -15.03 -3.01
N PHE A 46 15.16 -15.02 -3.53
CA PHE A 46 15.44 -14.50 -4.87
C PHE A 46 14.70 -15.28 -5.97
N GLY A 47 14.67 -16.62 -5.88
CA GLY A 47 13.90 -17.47 -6.79
C GLY A 47 12.40 -17.20 -6.74
N LEU A 48 11.84 -17.01 -5.54
CA LEU A 48 10.43 -16.64 -5.36
C LEU A 48 10.11 -15.27 -5.97
N ILE A 49 10.96 -14.28 -5.76
CA ILE A 49 10.80 -12.94 -6.37
C ILE A 49 10.77 -13.04 -7.89
N LEU A 50 11.70 -13.78 -8.51
CA LEU A 50 11.70 -13.98 -9.96
C LEU A 50 10.45 -14.74 -10.43
N GLY A 51 10.01 -15.75 -9.68
CA GLY A 51 8.78 -16.49 -9.95
C GLY A 51 7.54 -15.58 -9.94
N PHE A 52 7.42 -14.70 -8.95
CA PHE A 52 6.33 -13.72 -8.87
C PHE A 52 6.40 -12.70 -10.00
N ILE A 53 7.59 -12.19 -10.34
CA ILE A 53 7.75 -11.27 -11.48
C ILE A 53 7.27 -11.95 -12.78
N LEU A 54 7.69 -13.19 -13.01
CA LEU A 54 7.27 -13.92 -14.21
C LEU A 54 5.76 -14.20 -14.22
N TYR A 55 5.19 -14.62 -13.09
CA TYR A 55 3.76 -14.87 -12.95
C TYR A 55 2.91 -13.62 -13.22
N HIS A 56 3.22 -12.50 -12.58
CA HIS A 56 2.52 -11.22 -12.80
C HIS A 56 2.76 -10.70 -14.22
N GLY A 57 3.96 -10.88 -14.78
CA GLY A 57 4.25 -10.57 -16.18
C GLY A 57 3.34 -11.33 -17.15
N LEU A 58 3.14 -12.64 -16.94
CA LEU A 58 2.22 -13.45 -17.75
C LEU A 58 0.75 -13.02 -17.60
N ILE A 59 0.33 -12.67 -16.39
CA ILE A 59 -1.01 -12.12 -16.15
C ILE A 59 -1.22 -10.83 -16.94
N HIS A 60 -0.27 -9.90 -16.89
CA HIS A 60 -0.38 -8.64 -17.62
C HIS A 60 -0.36 -8.82 -19.13
N LEU A 61 0.40 -9.78 -19.65
CA LEU A 61 0.37 -10.13 -21.07
C LEU A 61 -0.99 -10.69 -21.51
N ARG A 62 -1.68 -11.43 -20.64
CA ARG A 62 -2.97 -12.08 -20.98
C ARG A 62 -4.19 -11.17 -20.76
N TYR A 63 -4.22 -10.41 -19.66
CA TYR A 63 -5.40 -9.66 -19.21
C TYR A 63 -5.22 -8.14 -19.26
N GLY A 64 -4.01 -7.66 -19.50
CA GLY A 64 -3.65 -6.24 -19.49
C GLY A 64 -3.25 -5.70 -18.12
N ASN A 65 -2.92 -4.41 -18.08
CA ASN A 65 -2.47 -3.68 -16.87
C ASN A 65 -3.41 -2.54 -16.48
N ASN A 66 -4.65 -2.55 -16.96
CA ASN A 66 -5.61 -1.49 -16.65
C ASN A 66 -6.30 -1.77 -15.30
N SER A 67 -5.95 -1.01 -14.26
CA SER A 67 -6.57 -1.14 -12.93
C SER A 67 -8.06 -0.81 -12.92
N CYS A 68 -8.58 -0.04 -13.87
CA CYS A 68 -10.03 0.17 -14.03
C CYS A 68 -10.76 -1.08 -14.47
N LYS A 69 -10.18 -1.82 -15.42
CA LYS A 69 -10.76 -3.07 -15.86
C LYS A 69 -10.86 -4.06 -14.70
N TRP A 70 -9.83 -4.14 -13.87
CA TRP A 70 -9.81 -4.98 -12.67
C TRP A 70 -10.85 -4.57 -11.62
N LEU A 71 -11.01 -3.26 -11.38
CA LEU A 71 -12.03 -2.70 -10.48
C LEU A 71 -13.45 -3.10 -10.90
N LEU A 72 -13.73 -3.10 -12.20
CA LEU A 72 -15.05 -3.40 -12.76
C LEU A 72 -15.29 -4.89 -13.00
N SER A 73 -14.26 -5.75 -12.98
CA SER A 73 -14.39 -7.16 -13.36
C SER A 73 -14.74 -8.08 -12.20
N ASP A 74 -13.92 -8.11 -11.14
CA ASP A 74 -13.95 -9.19 -10.14
C ASP A 74 -13.46 -8.71 -8.77
N GLY A 75 -13.84 -9.42 -7.71
CA GLY A 75 -13.46 -9.11 -6.34
C GLY A 75 -14.07 -10.07 -5.33
N ARG A 76 -13.89 -9.74 -4.05
CA ARG A 76 -14.47 -10.50 -2.95
C ARG A 76 -14.80 -9.61 -1.77
N TYR A 77 -15.67 -10.11 -0.91
CA TYR A 77 -15.83 -9.57 0.43
C TYR A 77 -14.73 -10.07 1.35
N LYS A 78 -14.20 -9.15 2.16
CA LYS A 78 -13.32 -9.47 3.27
C LYS A 78 -14.12 -9.81 4.52
N GLY A 79 -13.42 -10.24 5.58
CA GLY A 79 -14.05 -10.63 6.84
C GLY A 79 -14.80 -9.48 7.55
N ASP A 80 -14.51 -8.23 7.21
CA ASP A 80 -15.19 -7.00 7.66
C ASP A 80 -16.39 -6.61 6.78
N MET A 81 -16.75 -7.45 5.81
CA MET A 81 -17.83 -7.21 4.86
C MET A 81 -17.61 -5.99 3.95
N GLU A 82 -16.38 -5.48 3.83
CA GLU A 82 -16.03 -4.50 2.80
C GLU A 82 -15.69 -5.20 1.48
N TRP A 83 -16.19 -4.63 0.36
CA TRP A 83 -15.87 -5.11 -0.98
C TRP A 83 -14.41 -4.77 -1.34
N GLN A 84 -13.69 -5.75 -1.89
CA GLN A 84 -12.32 -5.60 -2.36
C GLN A 84 -12.19 -6.13 -3.79
N PRO A 85 -11.91 -5.26 -4.79
CA PRO A 85 -11.59 -5.72 -6.13
C PRO A 85 -10.24 -6.45 -6.14
N TYR A 86 -10.06 -7.40 -7.04
CA TYR A 86 -8.75 -8.01 -7.25
C TYR A 86 -7.84 -7.04 -8.01
N GLY A 87 -6.55 -7.02 -7.68
CA GLY A 87 -5.55 -6.30 -8.46
C GLY A 87 -5.29 -4.85 -8.05
N CYS A 88 -6.21 -4.17 -7.37
CA CYS A 88 -6.04 -2.78 -6.96
C CYS A 88 -6.71 -2.45 -5.62
N MET A 89 -6.31 -1.33 -5.02
CA MET A 89 -6.87 -0.81 -3.76
C MET A 89 -7.90 0.28 -4.05
N MET A 90 -9.09 0.17 -3.46
CA MET A 90 -10.08 1.25 -3.53
C MET A 90 -9.83 2.26 -2.41
N HIS A 91 -9.98 3.54 -2.72
CA HIS A 91 -10.12 4.60 -1.74
C HIS A 91 -11.59 4.68 -1.28
N LYS A 92 -11.81 4.90 0.01
CA LYS A 92 -13.15 5.05 0.57
C LYS A 92 -13.57 6.51 0.50
N TYR A 93 -14.32 6.87 -0.53
CA TYR A 93 -14.79 8.23 -0.73
C TYR A 93 -15.79 8.63 0.35
N THR A 94 -15.49 9.69 1.09
CA THR A 94 -16.49 10.40 1.88
C THR A 94 -17.33 11.33 0.99
N GLN A 95 -18.41 11.88 1.54
CA GLN A 95 -19.16 12.95 0.87
C GLN A 95 -18.25 14.14 0.55
N THR A 96 -17.35 14.50 1.47
CA THR A 96 -16.42 15.62 1.29
C THR A 96 -15.42 15.37 0.17
N ASP A 97 -14.87 14.15 0.08
CA ASP A 97 -13.96 13.74 -0.99
C ASP A 97 -14.65 13.78 -2.36
N THR A 98 -15.88 13.27 -2.40
CA THR A 98 -16.70 13.25 -3.63
C THR A 98 -16.94 14.66 -4.15
N ARG A 99 -17.40 15.56 -3.27
CA ARG A 99 -17.65 16.97 -3.64
C ARG A 99 -16.35 17.69 -4.01
N ARG A 100 -15.22 17.36 -3.36
CA ARG A 100 -13.90 17.90 -3.67
C ARG A 100 -13.45 17.47 -5.07
N CYS A 101 -13.60 16.20 -5.43
CA CYS A 101 -13.32 15.69 -6.78
C CYS A 101 -14.14 16.44 -7.85
N MET A 102 -15.46 16.54 -7.68
CA MET A 102 -16.32 17.23 -8.65
C MET A 102 -15.94 18.70 -8.82
N ARG A 103 -15.63 19.41 -7.73
CA ARG A 103 -15.15 20.80 -7.76
C ARG A 103 -13.81 20.92 -8.48
N TYR A 104 -12.88 20.01 -8.21
CA TYR A 104 -11.57 20.01 -8.86
C TYR A 104 -11.70 19.85 -10.37
N LEU A 105 -12.50 18.88 -10.84
CA LEU A 105 -12.75 18.67 -12.26
C LEU A 105 -13.46 19.86 -12.90
N ALA A 106 -14.43 20.45 -12.20
CA ALA A 106 -15.15 21.64 -12.64
C ALA A 106 -14.26 22.89 -12.77
N PHE A 107 -13.27 23.03 -11.87
CA PHE A 107 -12.26 24.08 -11.92
C PHE A 107 -11.38 23.96 -13.17
N TRP A 108 -10.99 22.74 -13.54
CA TRP A 108 -10.25 22.45 -14.78
C TRP A 108 -11.11 22.45 -16.05
N GLY A 109 -12.35 22.96 -15.96
CA GLY A 109 -13.23 23.15 -17.12
C GLY A 109 -14.00 21.91 -17.57
N ARG A 110 -13.99 20.81 -16.81
CA ARG A 110 -14.86 19.66 -17.09
C ARG A 110 -16.28 19.94 -16.59
N TYR A 111 -17.28 19.53 -17.36
CA TYR A 111 -18.66 19.49 -16.90
C TYR A 111 -18.96 18.08 -16.38
N ASN A 112 -19.34 17.95 -15.12
CA ASN A 112 -19.57 16.64 -14.51
C ASN A 112 -21.00 16.21 -14.88
N GLN A 113 -21.17 15.32 -15.86
CA GLN A 113 -22.48 14.82 -16.25
C GLN A 113 -22.56 13.30 -16.11
N PHE A 114 -23.35 12.85 -15.14
CA PHE A 114 -23.63 11.45 -14.89
C PHE A 114 -25.02 11.10 -15.42
N VAL A 115 -25.11 10.01 -16.17
CA VAL A 115 -26.39 9.51 -16.68
C VAL A 115 -26.56 8.06 -16.29
N PHE A 116 -27.72 7.74 -15.71
CA PHE A 116 -28.15 6.41 -15.35
C PHE A 116 -29.34 6.04 -16.24
N ILE A 117 -29.21 5.03 -17.09
CA ILE A 117 -30.26 4.62 -18.02
C ILE A 117 -30.56 3.12 -17.88
N GLY A 118 -31.81 2.77 -17.59
CA GLY A 118 -32.14 1.37 -17.36
C GLY A 118 -33.44 1.10 -16.62
N ASP A 119 -33.51 -0.10 -16.05
CA ASP A 119 -34.62 -0.57 -15.23
C ASP A 119 -34.56 -0.05 -13.78
N SER A 120 -35.33 -0.69 -12.89
CA SER A 120 -35.40 -0.32 -11.48
C SER A 120 -34.10 -0.55 -10.71
N ARG A 121 -33.21 -1.44 -11.17
CA ARG A 121 -31.91 -1.70 -10.50
C ARG A 121 -30.93 -0.56 -10.73
N VAL A 122 -30.85 -0.10 -11.98
CA VAL A 122 -30.07 1.11 -12.33
C VAL A 122 -30.62 2.35 -11.61
N TYR A 123 -31.93 2.42 -11.39
CA TYR A 123 -32.53 3.48 -10.56
C TYR A 123 -32.05 3.44 -9.10
N GLN A 124 -31.85 2.25 -8.51
CA GLN A 124 -31.30 2.15 -7.15
C GLN A 124 -29.83 2.61 -7.09
N MET A 125 -29.01 2.28 -8.09
CA MET A 125 -27.65 2.82 -8.21
C MET A 125 -27.65 4.36 -8.26
N TYR A 126 -28.56 4.93 -9.06
CA TYR A 126 -28.77 6.37 -9.16
C TYR A 126 -29.14 7.01 -7.80
N LEU A 127 -30.08 6.41 -7.07
CA LEU A 127 -30.49 6.89 -5.75
C LEU A 127 -29.34 6.81 -4.74
N ALA A 128 -28.61 5.69 -4.70
CA ALA A 128 -27.48 5.53 -3.79
C ALA A 128 -26.36 6.55 -4.08
N PHE A 129 -26.09 6.83 -5.36
CA PHE A 129 -25.14 7.87 -5.76
C PHE A 129 -25.56 9.26 -5.28
N LEU A 130 -26.84 9.61 -5.44
CA LEU A 130 -27.39 10.88 -4.95
C LEU A 130 -27.40 10.98 -3.43
N ASP A 131 -27.75 9.90 -2.74
CA ASP A 131 -27.78 9.86 -1.28
C ASP A 131 -26.37 10.07 -0.71
N HIS A 132 -25.36 9.45 -1.32
CA HIS A 132 -23.95 9.65 -0.97
C HIS A 132 -23.48 11.09 -1.24
N LEU A 133 -23.89 11.67 -2.37
CA LEU A 133 -23.52 13.03 -2.76
C LEU A 133 -24.16 14.11 -1.86
N THR A 134 -25.44 13.94 -1.54
CA THR A 134 -26.24 14.93 -0.79
C THR A 134 -26.18 14.72 0.72
N GLY A 135 -25.84 13.52 1.18
CA GLY A 135 -25.86 13.15 2.59
C GLY A 135 -27.29 12.94 3.12
N HIS A 136 -28.28 12.91 2.24
CA HIS A 136 -29.67 12.63 2.58
C HIS A 136 -30.04 11.22 2.16
N THR A 137 -30.74 10.50 3.02
CA THR A 137 -31.28 9.19 2.65
C THR A 137 -32.62 9.39 1.96
N SER A 138 -32.69 9.08 0.67
CA SER A 138 -33.93 9.17 -0.09
C SER A 138 -34.92 8.13 0.41
N ARG A 139 -36.19 8.55 0.57
CA ARG A 139 -37.28 7.59 0.84
C ARG A 139 -37.54 6.76 -0.42
N PRO A 140 -37.99 5.50 -0.30
CA PRO A 140 -38.39 4.70 -1.46
C PRO A 140 -39.50 5.44 -2.23
N GLN A 141 -39.18 5.93 -3.41
CA GLN A 141 -40.15 6.56 -4.32
C GLN A 141 -40.42 5.63 -5.51
N PRO A 142 -41.63 5.67 -6.09
CA PRO A 142 -41.90 5.02 -7.37
C PRO A 142 -40.87 5.45 -8.42
N VAL A 143 -40.47 4.54 -9.31
CA VAL A 143 -39.52 4.85 -10.37
C VAL A 143 -40.11 5.95 -11.27
N PRO A 144 -39.51 7.15 -11.33
CA PRO A 144 -40.00 8.23 -12.18
C PRO A 144 -39.66 7.94 -13.64
N SER A 145 -40.39 8.55 -14.57
CA SER A 145 -40.11 8.42 -16.01
C SER A 145 -38.73 8.98 -16.38
N ASN A 146 -38.41 10.18 -15.91
CA ASN A 146 -37.07 10.78 -15.97
C ASN A 146 -36.87 11.65 -14.72
N HIS A 147 -35.64 11.71 -14.20
CA HIS A 147 -35.30 12.61 -13.09
C HIS A 147 -33.96 13.27 -13.33
N ASN A 148 -33.87 14.58 -13.08
CA ASN A 148 -32.65 15.37 -13.22
C ASN A 148 -32.31 16.05 -11.90
N PHE A 149 -31.10 15.82 -11.40
CA PHE A 149 -30.51 16.53 -10.28
C PHE A 149 -29.39 17.43 -10.80
N ASN A 150 -29.41 18.72 -10.43
CA ASN A 150 -28.41 19.70 -10.84
C ASN A 150 -27.83 20.39 -9.60
N ASP A 151 -26.50 20.42 -9.50
CA ASP A 151 -25.75 21.21 -8.52
C ASP A 151 -24.87 22.22 -9.27
N THR A 152 -25.27 23.49 -9.22
CA THR A 152 -24.57 24.59 -9.91
C THR A 152 -23.20 24.88 -9.32
N GLN A 153 -22.98 24.63 -8.02
CA GLN A 153 -21.69 24.85 -7.38
C GLN A 153 -20.66 23.81 -7.81
N LEU A 154 -21.11 22.57 -8.05
CA LEU A 154 -20.25 21.47 -8.52
C LEU A 154 -20.17 21.38 -10.04
N LYS A 155 -20.92 22.21 -10.79
CA LYS A 155 -21.19 22.04 -12.23
C LYS A 155 -21.53 20.58 -12.56
N LEU A 156 -22.43 20.02 -11.76
CA LEU A 156 -22.79 18.61 -11.77
C LEU A 156 -24.25 18.44 -12.19
N THR A 157 -24.47 17.59 -13.18
CA THR A 157 -25.81 17.09 -13.55
C THR A 157 -25.82 15.58 -13.43
N VAL A 158 -26.81 15.06 -12.70
CA VAL A 158 -27.07 13.63 -12.57
C VAL A 158 -28.47 13.35 -13.11
N THR A 159 -28.57 12.55 -14.16
CA THR A 159 -29.81 12.27 -14.86
C THR A 159 -30.15 10.78 -14.78
N TYR A 160 -31.39 10.45 -14.44
CA TYR A 160 -31.97 9.12 -14.60
C TYR A 160 -32.94 9.10 -15.78
N VAL A 161 -32.79 8.09 -16.65
CA VAL A 161 -33.66 7.83 -17.80
C VAL A 161 -34.26 6.43 -17.65
N HIS A 162 -35.58 6.35 -17.52
CA HIS A 162 -36.24 5.05 -17.41
C HIS A 162 -36.31 4.35 -18.76
N SER A 163 -35.61 3.23 -18.90
CA SER A 163 -35.69 2.36 -20.07
C SER A 163 -35.56 0.90 -19.63
N PRO A 164 -36.68 0.23 -19.29
CA PRO A 164 -36.66 -1.12 -18.72
C PRO A 164 -36.19 -2.21 -19.69
N PHE A 165 -36.24 -1.92 -20.99
CA PHE A 165 -35.75 -2.77 -22.07
C PHE A 165 -34.64 -2.03 -22.85
N VAL A 166 -33.87 -2.78 -23.65
CA VAL A 166 -33.05 -2.21 -24.72
C VAL A 166 -33.98 -1.75 -25.86
N SER A 167 -34.67 -0.64 -25.61
CA SER A 167 -35.76 -0.11 -26.41
C SER A 167 -35.27 0.92 -27.44
N ASP A 168 -36.13 1.29 -28.39
CA ASP A 168 -35.83 2.40 -29.31
C ASP A 168 -35.61 3.73 -28.55
N THR A 169 -36.20 3.91 -27.38
CA THR A 169 -35.91 5.06 -26.49
C THR A 169 -34.44 5.06 -26.07
N MET A 170 -33.90 3.91 -25.63
CA MET A 170 -32.49 3.80 -25.25
C MET A 170 -31.59 4.07 -26.46
N VAL A 171 -31.90 3.49 -27.63
CA VAL A 171 -31.17 3.73 -28.88
C VAL A 171 -31.16 5.22 -29.25
N GLN A 172 -32.31 5.89 -29.15
CA GLN A 172 -32.42 7.31 -29.46
C GLN A 172 -31.59 8.18 -28.51
N MET A 173 -31.59 7.86 -27.21
CA MET A 173 -30.79 8.60 -26.23
C MET A 173 -29.29 8.47 -26.49
N PHE A 174 -28.81 7.25 -26.77
CA PHE A 174 -27.41 7.06 -27.16
C PHE A 174 -27.07 7.75 -28.48
N HIS A 175 -28.00 7.79 -29.44
CA HIS A 175 -27.83 8.56 -30.68
C HIS A 175 -27.74 10.08 -30.45
N VAL A 176 -28.40 10.62 -29.42
CA VAL A 176 -28.27 12.02 -29.01
C VAL A 176 -26.91 12.24 -28.35
N TRP A 177 -26.51 11.39 -27.41
CA TRP A 177 -25.26 11.54 -26.66
C TRP A 177 -24.02 11.36 -27.51
N GLN A 178 -24.02 10.47 -28.52
CA GLN A 178 -22.89 10.34 -29.45
C GLN A 178 -22.64 11.62 -30.27
N LYS A 179 -23.67 12.47 -30.46
CA LYS A 179 -23.58 13.74 -31.21
C LYS A 179 -23.27 14.93 -30.30
N ALA A 180 -23.43 14.79 -29.00
CA ALA A 180 -23.17 15.84 -28.03
C ALA A 180 -21.67 16.16 -27.93
N LYS A 181 -21.33 17.45 -27.76
CA LYS A 181 -19.95 17.93 -27.61
C LYS A 181 -19.86 18.88 -26.41
N PRO A 182 -19.30 18.46 -25.27
CA PRO A 182 -18.85 17.10 -24.95
C PRO A 182 -20.03 16.12 -24.75
N PRO A 183 -19.82 14.80 -24.89
CA PRO A 183 -20.80 13.81 -24.43
C PRO A 183 -20.90 13.81 -22.88
N PRO A 184 -21.90 13.13 -22.30
CA PRO A 184 -21.95 12.89 -20.86
C PRO A 184 -20.64 12.27 -20.34
N SER A 185 -20.19 12.69 -19.17
CA SER A 185 -18.93 12.22 -18.59
C SER A 185 -18.95 10.72 -18.29
N VAL A 186 -20.05 10.25 -17.68
CA VAL A 186 -20.26 8.84 -17.37
C VAL A 186 -21.70 8.46 -17.66
N ILE A 187 -21.89 7.33 -18.34
CA ILE A 187 -23.18 6.72 -18.59
C ILE A 187 -23.17 5.32 -17.97
N VAL A 188 -23.97 5.10 -16.93
CA VAL A 188 -24.23 3.78 -16.35
C VAL A 188 -25.51 3.25 -17.00
N ALA A 189 -25.38 2.18 -17.77
CA ALA A 189 -26.47 1.58 -18.52
C ALA A 189 -26.70 0.14 -18.09
N GLY A 190 -27.96 -0.28 -18.01
CA GLY A 190 -28.31 -1.67 -17.72
C GLY A 190 -29.79 -1.93 -17.88
N ALA A 191 -30.16 -2.89 -18.71
CA ALA A 191 -31.54 -3.27 -18.92
C ALA A 191 -31.63 -4.72 -19.33
N ALA A 192 -32.21 -5.57 -18.47
CA ALA A 192 -32.54 -6.95 -18.84
C ALA A 192 -33.56 -7.58 -17.88
N ALA A 193 -33.79 -7.02 -16.68
CA ALA A 193 -34.75 -7.60 -15.73
C ALA A 193 -36.15 -7.74 -16.34
N TRP A 194 -36.61 -6.75 -17.11
CA TRP A 194 -37.91 -6.83 -17.78
C TRP A 194 -37.88 -7.80 -18.97
N SER A 195 -36.81 -7.83 -19.78
CA SER A 195 -36.66 -8.84 -20.83
C SER A 195 -36.74 -10.28 -20.29
N ILE A 196 -36.15 -10.52 -19.11
CA ILE A 196 -36.21 -11.81 -18.41
C ILE A 196 -37.64 -12.13 -17.97
N ARG A 197 -38.35 -11.18 -17.35
CA ARG A 197 -39.74 -11.37 -16.88
C ARG A 197 -40.70 -11.72 -18.00
N TYR A 198 -40.59 -11.04 -19.15
CA TYR A 198 -41.51 -11.21 -20.27
C TYR A 198 -41.10 -12.32 -21.24
N GLY A 199 -39.83 -12.70 -21.27
CA GLY A 199 -39.28 -13.69 -22.20
C GLY A 199 -39.67 -15.15 -21.91
N ASN A 200 -40.13 -15.46 -20.69
CA ASN A 200 -40.67 -16.77 -20.28
C ASN A 200 -39.89 -18.01 -20.79
N ASP A 201 -38.55 -18.02 -20.65
CA ASP A 201 -37.61 -19.06 -21.14
C ASP A 201 -37.53 -19.29 -22.66
N SER A 202 -38.03 -18.34 -23.46
CA SER A 202 -37.85 -18.40 -24.92
C SER A 202 -36.42 -18.06 -25.33
N THR A 203 -35.76 -18.95 -26.07
CA THR A 203 -34.46 -18.65 -26.71
C THR A 203 -34.55 -17.44 -27.64
N LYS A 204 -35.72 -17.24 -28.27
CA LYS A 204 -35.98 -16.07 -29.13
C LYS A 204 -35.90 -14.75 -28.37
N ALA A 205 -36.29 -14.72 -27.10
CA ALA A 205 -36.22 -13.49 -26.29
C ALA A 205 -34.77 -13.08 -26.01
N VAL A 206 -33.87 -14.06 -25.85
CA VAL A 206 -32.44 -13.81 -25.69
C VAL A 206 -31.82 -13.35 -27.01
N GLU A 207 -32.21 -13.97 -28.13
CA GLU A 207 -31.79 -13.53 -29.48
C GLU A 207 -32.24 -12.10 -29.78
N GLU A 208 -33.49 -11.75 -29.44
CA GLU A 208 -34.03 -10.39 -29.59
C GLU A 208 -33.29 -9.38 -28.71
N TYR A 209 -33.01 -9.75 -27.46
CA TYR A 209 -32.19 -8.94 -26.56
C TYR A 209 -30.79 -8.70 -27.13
N THR A 210 -30.15 -9.76 -27.63
CA THR A 210 -28.81 -9.73 -28.24
C THR A 210 -28.79 -8.82 -29.47
N TYR A 211 -29.79 -8.94 -30.35
CA TYR A 211 -29.94 -8.10 -31.52
C TYR A 211 -30.13 -6.63 -31.16
N ASN A 212 -31.00 -6.33 -30.19
CA ASN A 212 -31.26 -4.98 -29.72
C ASN A 212 -30.02 -4.35 -29.07
N LEU A 213 -29.25 -5.12 -28.30
CA LEU A 213 -27.99 -4.65 -27.72
C LEU A 213 -26.93 -4.37 -28.79
N THR A 214 -26.85 -5.22 -29.82
CA THR A 214 -25.92 -5.04 -30.94
C THR A 214 -26.17 -3.72 -31.69
N ARG A 215 -27.43 -3.26 -31.77
CA ARG A 215 -27.79 -1.96 -32.37
C ARG A 215 -27.17 -0.76 -31.63
N LEU A 216 -26.83 -0.91 -30.35
CA LEU A 216 -26.25 0.18 -29.55
C LEU A 216 -24.74 0.33 -29.76
N VAL A 217 -24.02 -0.77 -30.05
CA VAL A 217 -22.55 -0.85 -29.98
C VAL A 217 -21.85 0.31 -30.70
N ASP A 218 -22.24 0.62 -31.94
CA ASP A 218 -21.65 1.74 -32.71
C ASP A 218 -21.82 3.10 -32.03
N SER A 219 -22.98 3.36 -31.42
CA SER A 219 -23.22 4.61 -30.69
C SER A 219 -22.45 4.65 -29.37
N LEU A 220 -22.31 3.51 -28.68
CA LEU A 220 -21.54 3.40 -27.45
C LEU A 220 -20.05 3.68 -27.72
N ASP A 221 -19.47 3.03 -28.73
CA ASP A 221 -18.07 3.18 -29.11
C ASP A 221 -17.74 4.63 -29.50
N LYS A 222 -18.64 5.31 -30.23
CA LYS A 222 -18.48 6.72 -30.59
C LYS A 222 -18.50 7.66 -29.38
N ILE A 223 -19.26 7.34 -28.33
CA ILE A 223 -19.24 8.12 -27.09
C ILE A 223 -17.89 7.96 -26.39
N VAL A 224 -17.37 6.73 -26.34
CA VAL A 224 -16.05 6.43 -25.76
C VAL A 224 -14.93 7.12 -26.53
N ASP A 225 -14.98 7.12 -27.86
CA ASP A 225 -14.02 7.83 -28.71
C ASP A 225 -14.02 9.36 -28.46
N ASN A 226 -15.18 9.91 -28.11
CA ASN A 226 -15.35 11.32 -27.74
C ASN A 226 -15.07 11.59 -26.25
N LYS A 227 -14.35 10.70 -25.56
CA LYS A 227 -13.93 10.80 -24.14
C LYS A 227 -15.07 10.72 -23.11
N GLY A 228 -16.24 10.20 -23.50
CA GLY A 228 -17.27 9.78 -22.53
C GLY A 228 -16.94 8.40 -21.97
N GLN A 229 -17.37 8.09 -20.75
CA GLN A 229 -17.28 6.73 -20.20
C GLN A 229 -18.64 6.06 -20.27
N VAL A 230 -18.70 4.82 -20.77
CA VAL A 230 -19.92 4.00 -20.77
C VAL A 230 -19.64 2.74 -19.97
N LEU A 231 -20.44 2.53 -18.94
CA LEU A 231 -20.41 1.36 -18.06
C LEU A 231 -21.69 0.54 -18.26
N TRP A 232 -21.57 -0.69 -18.74
CA TRP A 232 -22.71 -1.60 -18.85
C TRP A 232 -22.81 -2.48 -17.60
N ALA A 233 -23.76 -2.16 -16.71
CA ALA A 233 -23.99 -2.89 -15.47
C ALA A 233 -24.68 -4.23 -15.72
N LEU A 234 -24.04 -5.31 -15.30
CA LEU A 234 -24.64 -6.65 -15.37
C LEU A 234 -25.77 -6.79 -14.34
N GLN A 235 -26.72 -7.66 -14.67
CA GLN A 235 -27.86 -7.95 -13.83
C GLN A 235 -27.44 -8.71 -12.56
N GLU A 236 -27.85 -8.16 -11.42
CA GLU A 236 -27.63 -8.72 -10.08
C GLU A 236 -28.42 -10.03 -9.87
N PRO A 237 -27.88 -10.99 -9.09
CA PRO A 237 -28.61 -12.18 -8.69
C PRO A 237 -29.78 -11.83 -7.76
N VAL A 238 -30.79 -12.69 -7.74
CA VAL A 238 -31.93 -12.59 -6.83
C VAL A 238 -31.79 -13.62 -5.72
N SER A 239 -32.11 -13.21 -4.48
CA SER A 239 -32.03 -14.07 -3.30
C SER A 239 -33.22 -15.00 -3.12
N ASP A 240 -34.38 -14.63 -3.67
CA ASP A 240 -35.60 -15.44 -3.60
C ASP A 240 -35.61 -16.48 -4.73
N GLU A 241 -35.54 -17.76 -4.37
CA GLU A 241 -35.63 -18.88 -5.30
C GLU A 241 -36.98 -18.94 -6.03
N LYS A 242 -38.02 -18.26 -5.52
CA LYS A 242 -39.35 -18.15 -6.15
C LYS A 242 -39.51 -16.91 -7.02
N ALA A 243 -38.47 -16.09 -7.18
CA ALA A 243 -38.52 -14.95 -8.07
C ALA A 243 -38.74 -15.39 -9.53
N VAL A 244 -39.47 -14.57 -10.29
CA VAL A 244 -39.71 -14.79 -11.73
C VAL A 244 -38.39 -14.75 -12.50
N GLU A 245 -37.46 -13.92 -12.06
CA GLU A 245 -36.08 -13.83 -12.55
C GLU A 245 -35.18 -14.79 -11.78
N THR A 246 -35.17 -16.05 -12.21
CA THR A 246 -34.22 -17.04 -11.66
C THR A 246 -32.77 -16.66 -12.00
N ASN A 247 -31.83 -17.02 -11.13
CA ASN A 247 -30.40 -16.72 -11.34
C ASN A 247 -29.84 -17.34 -12.62
N THR A 248 -30.38 -18.49 -13.04
CA THR A 248 -30.01 -19.12 -14.31
C THR A 248 -30.39 -18.26 -15.53
N ARG A 249 -31.56 -17.62 -15.51
CA ARG A 249 -32.00 -16.69 -16.55
C ARG A 249 -31.15 -15.43 -16.56
N ILE A 250 -30.88 -14.88 -15.37
CA ILE A 250 -30.02 -13.69 -15.22
C ILE A 250 -28.63 -13.94 -15.82
N ASP A 251 -28.03 -15.10 -15.54
CA ASP A 251 -26.71 -15.45 -16.07
C ASP A 251 -26.72 -15.66 -17.60
N LEU A 252 -27.82 -16.15 -18.17
CA LEU A 252 -27.97 -16.28 -19.63
C LEU A 252 -27.96 -14.92 -20.33
N TYR A 253 -28.73 -13.95 -19.83
CA TYR A 253 -28.78 -12.59 -20.39
C TYR A 253 -27.48 -11.81 -20.13
N ASN A 254 -26.86 -11.99 -18.97
CA ASN A 254 -25.54 -11.42 -18.69
C ASN A 254 -24.48 -11.96 -19.64
N ARG A 255 -24.50 -13.27 -19.95
CA ARG A 255 -23.60 -13.87 -20.94
C ARG A 255 -23.80 -13.28 -22.33
N ALA A 256 -25.04 -13.17 -22.79
CA ALA A 256 -25.37 -12.54 -24.06
C ALA A 256 -24.86 -11.08 -24.11
N ALA A 257 -25.01 -10.32 -23.02
CA ALA A 257 -24.49 -8.95 -22.94
C ALA A 257 -22.96 -8.89 -23.00
N MET A 258 -22.28 -9.79 -22.27
CA MET A 258 -20.82 -9.88 -22.29
C MET A 258 -20.28 -10.24 -23.67
N GLU A 259 -20.90 -11.20 -24.37
CA GLU A 259 -20.48 -11.63 -25.72
C GLU A 259 -20.64 -10.50 -26.75
N VAL A 260 -21.76 -9.76 -26.71
CA VAL A 260 -21.97 -8.62 -27.62
C VAL A 260 -20.97 -7.49 -27.36
N LEU A 261 -20.65 -7.23 -26.09
CA LEU A 261 -19.81 -6.10 -25.69
C LEU A 261 -18.31 -6.46 -25.62
N GLU A 262 -17.91 -7.72 -25.72
CA GLU A 262 -16.52 -8.19 -25.58
C GLU A 262 -15.53 -7.47 -26.52
N HIS A 263 -15.99 -7.16 -27.73
CA HIS A 263 -15.19 -6.47 -28.75
C HIS A 263 -15.51 -4.98 -28.88
N SER A 264 -16.41 -4.46 -28.06
CA SER A 264 -16.71 -3.03 -27.99
C SER A 264 -15.68 -2.28 -27.13
N LYS A 265 -15.69 -0.95 -27.19
CA LYS A 265 -14.87 -0.09 -26.31
C LYS A 265 -15.53 0.16 -24.95
N VAL A 266 -16.72 -0.40 -24.72
CA VAL A 266 -17.52 -0.24 -23.51
C VAL A 266 -16.95 -1.10 -22.38
N GLU A 267 -16.94 -0.55 -21.17
CA GLU A 267 -16.54 -1.32 -20.00
C GLU A 267 -17.76 -2.05 -19.42
N VAL A 268 -17.73 -3.38 -19.43
CA VAL A 268 -18.74 -4.20 -18.75
C VAL A 268 -18.44 -4.16 -17.25
N TRP A 269 -19.41 -3.70 -16.46
CA TRP A 269 -19.33 -3.66 -15.01
C TRP A 269 -19.88 -4.97 -14.44
N SER A 270 -18.98 -5.93 -14.28
CA SER A 270 -19.27 -7.28 -13.76
C SER A 270 -19.22 -7.35 -12.23
N SER A 271 -18.44 -6.49 -11.59
CA SER A 271 -18.26 -6.51 -10.13
C SER A 271 -19.55 -6.17 -9.37
N CYS A 272 -20.46 -5.35 -9.91
CA CYS A 272 -21.76 -5.06 -9.26
C CYS A 272 -22.60 -6.33 -9.05
N ARG A 273 -22.55 -7.28 -10.00
CA ARG A 273 -23.20 -8.60 -9.84
C ARG A 273 -22.64 -9.38 -8.65
N LEU A 274 -21.33 -9.31 -8.41
CA LEU A 274 -20.65 -10.02 -7.32
C LEU A 274 -20.86 -9.36 -5.96
N VAL A 275 -20.88 -8.02 -5.92
CA VAL A 275 -21.27 -7.24 -4.73
C VAL A 275 -22.65 -7.69 -4.24
N ALA A 276 -23.59 -7.87 -5.17
CA ALA A 276 -24.96 -8.30 -4.87
C ALA A 276 -25.12 -9.78 -4.47
N GLN A 277 -24.07 -10.61 -4.49
CA GLN A 277 -24.15 -12.01 -4.03
C GLN A 277 -24.19 -12.17 -2.50
N THR A 278 -24.03 -11.08 -1.75
CA THR A 278 -24.02 -11.15 -0.29
C THR A 278 -25.41 -11.12 0.32
N LYS A 279 -25.51 -11.54 1.59
CA LYS A 279 -26.72 -11.40 2.40
C LYS A 279 -26.91 -9.99 2.97
N GLN A 280 -26.18 -8.98 2.46
CA GLN A 280 -26.30 -7.61 2.95
C GLN A 280 -27.66 -7.00 2.54
N PRO A 281 -28.19 -6.04 3.31
CA PRO A 281 -29.39 -5.32 2.91
C PRO A 281 -29.18 -4.60 1.58
N GLY A 282 -30.21 -4.58 0.73
CA GLY A 282 -30.12 -4.07 -0.65
C GLY A 282 -29.52 -2.66 -0.78
N GLN A 283 -29.78 -1.76 0.17
CA GLN A 283 -29.24 -0.40 0.13
C GLN A 283 -27.72 -0.33 0.35
N ALA A 284 -27.13 -1.29 1.06
CA ALA A 284 -25.68 -1.36 1.26
C ALA A 284 -24.93 -1.81 -0.01
N ILE A 285 -25.57 -2.64 -0.85
CA ILE A 285 -25.04 -3.09 -2.14
C ILE A 285 -24.77 -1.88 -3.04
N TYR A 286 -25.79 -1.04 -3.25
CA TYR A 286 -25.69 0.14 -4.12
C TYR A 286 -24.74 1.22 -3.58
N LEU A 287 -24.46 1.23 -2.27
CA LEU A 287 -23.40 2.07 -1.71
C LEU A 287 -22.01 1.59 -2.15
N HIS A 288 -21.76 0.26 -2.19
CA HIS A 288 -20.52 -0.27 -2.74
C HIS A 288 -20.38 0.03 -4.24
N ASP A 289 -21.48 -0.05 -5.00
CA ASP A 289 -21.47 0.34 -6.42
C ASP A 289 -21.11 1.81 -6.60
N THR A 290 -21.65 2.68 -5.73
CA THR A 290 -21.30 4.10 -5.69
C THR A 290 -19.80 4.29 -5.42
N GLN A 291 -19.22 3.54 -4.48
CA GLN A 291 -17.79 3.59 -4.21
C GLN A 291 -16.94 3.13 -5.40
N ILE A 292 -17.34 2.05 -6.08
CA ILE A 292 -16.68 1.58 -7.32
C ILE A 292 -16.73 2.66 -8.40
N LEU A 293 -17.90 3.26 -8.63
CA LEU A 293 -18.10 4.31 -9.63
C LEU A 293 -17.24 5.55 -9.32
N LEU A 294 -17.17 5.98 -8.06
CA LEU A 294 -16.34 7.11 -7.65
C LEU A 294 -14.85 6.81 -7.80
N ASN A 295 -14.41 5.61 -7.45
CA ASN A 295 -13.02 5.19 -7.69
C ASN A 295 -12.69 5.19 -9.18
N SER A 296 -13.63 4.78 -10.04
CA SER A 296 -13.47 4.80 -11.49
C SER A 296 -13.29 6.21 -12.05
N TYR A 297 -14.09 7.16 -11.58
CA TYR A 297 -14.12 8.52 -12.13
C TYR A 297 -13.08 9.48 -11.51
N CYS A 298 -12.87 9.39 -10.19
CA CYS A 298 -12.14 10.41 -9.43
C CYS A 298 -10.67 10.08 -9.15
N ASN A 299 -10.29 8.79 -9.03
CA ASN A 299 -8.98 8.43 -8.47
C ASN A 299 -7.78 9.00 -9.23
N ASP A 300 -7.84 8.99 -10.56
CA ASP A 300 -6.77 9.53 -11.41
C ASP A 300 -6.47 11.02 -11.18
N HIS A 301 -7.41 11.76 -10.60
CA HIS A 301 -7.32 13.20 -10.41
C HIS A 301 -7.04 13.62 -8.96
N MET A 302 -7.27 12.74 -8.00
CA MET A 302 -7.20 13.06 -6.57
C MET A 302 -5.90 12.61 -5.90
N ASN A 303 -5.15 11.69 -6.52
CA ASN A 303 -3.85 11.21 -6.05
C ASN A 303 -3.84 10.79 -4.57
N TYR A 304 -4.86 10.02 -4.16
CA TYR A 304 -4.94 9.46 -2.81
C TYR A 304 -3.89 8.36 -2.60
N ASN A 305 -3.26 8.33 -1.43
CA ASN A 305 -2.20 7.35 -1.12
C ASN A 305 -2.73 5.94 -0.82
N ASP A 306 -4.01 5.81 -0.49
CA ASP A 306 -4.70 4.55 -0.15
C ASP A 306 -5.52 3.97 -1.32
N GLY A 307 -5.61 4.68 -2.46
CA GLY A 307 -6.29 4.25 -3.67
C GLY A 307 -5.35 4.00 -4.84
N THR A 308 -5.45 2.85 -5.49
CA THR A 308 -4.67 2.49 -6.70
C THR A 308 -5.53 2.00 -7.86
N CYS A 309 -6.82 1.71 -7.63
CA CYS A 309 -7.76 1.44 -8.72
C CYS A 309 -7.97 2.69 -9.56
N CYS A 310 -8.01 2.57 -10.89
CA CYS A 310 -8.22 3.71 -11.80
C CYS A 310 -7.34 4.93 -11.55
N SER A 311 -6.10 4.69 -11.13
CA SER A 311 -5.11 5.73 -10.89
C SER A 311 -3.90 5.46 -11.78
N SER A 312 -3.54 6.44 -12.61
CA SER A 312 -2.30 6.40 -13.37
C SER A 312 -1.11 6.49 -12.43
N ALA A 313 0.00 5.83 -12.82
CA ALA A 313 1.22 5.90 -12.04
C ALA A 313 1.72 7.35 -12.01
N GLU A 314 2.10 7.83 -10.82
CA GLU A 314 2.65 9.18 -10.66
C GLU A 314 3.83 9.39 -11.64
N PRO A 315 3.92 10.57 -12.30
CA PRO A 315 5.00 10.85 -13.22
C PRO A 315 6.36 10.84 -12.50
N TYR A 316 7.40 10.42 -13.23
CA TYR A 316 8.75 10.39 -12.69
C TYR A 316 9.32 11.80 -12.51
N THR A 317 10.04 12.01 -11.40
CA THR A 317 10.73 13.28 -11.13
C THR A 317 12.16 13.26 -11.65
N SER A 318 12.73 14.44 -11.92
CA SER A 318 14.15 14.57 -12.31
C SER A 318 15.10 13.97 -11.28
N LEU A 319 14.76 14.08 -9.99
CA LEU A 319 15.53 13.51 -8.88
C LEU A 319 15.58 11.97 -8.95
N GLN A 320 14.44 11.33 -9.20
CA GLN A 320 14.36 9.88 -9.36
C GLN A 320 15.16 9.43 -10.59
N VAL A 321 15.03 10.12 -11.72
CA VAL A 321 15.75 9.79 -12.96
C VAL A 321 17.26 9.84 -12.72
N VAL A 322 17.77 10.90 -12.10
CA VAL A 322 19.21 11.03 -11.78
C VAL A 322 19.65 9.93 -10.82
N THR A 323 18.89 9.67 -9.75
CA THR A 323 19.23 8.66 -8.74
C THR A 323 19.29 7.26 -9.35
N PHE A 324 18.27 6.86 -10.12
CA PHE A 324 18.26 5.57 -10.80
C PHE A 324 19.33 5.45 -11.89
N SER A 325 19.68 6.55 -12.56
CA SER A 325 20.78 6.56 -13.53
C SER A 325 22.12 6.26 -12.85
N VAL A 326 22.40 6.88 -11.70
CA VAL A 326 23.61 6.61 -10.91
C VAL A 326 23.63 5.15 -10.43
N LEU A 327 22.51 4.66 -9.89
CA LEU A 327 22.39 3.27 -9.44
C LEU A 327 22.56 2.27 -10.59
N ALA A 328 22.04 2.58 -11.79
CA ALA A 328 22.19 1.76 -12.99
C ALA A 328 23.66 1.69 -13.45
N VAL A 329 24.39 2.81 -13.43
CA VAL A 329 25.83 2.83 -13.73
C VAL A 329 26.61 1.98 -12.72
N CYS A 330 26.34 2.14 -11.42
CA CYS A 330 26.92 1.30 -10.37
C CYS A 330 26.62 -0.19 -10.58
N PHE A 331 25.39 -0.52 -11.01
CA PHE A 331 25.00 -1.89 -11.32
C PHE A 331 25.80 -2.47 -12.50
N ILE A 332 25.88 -1.74 -13.61
CA ILE A 332 26.64 -2.17 -14.80
C ILE A 332 28.12 -2.36 -14.46
N LEU A 333 28.73 -1.41 -13.75
CA LEU A 333 30.13 -1.49 -13.31
C LEU A 333 30.34 -2.68 -12.36
N GLY A 334 29.44 -2.89 -11.41
CA GLY A 334 29.48 -4.01 -10.47
C GLY A 334 29.41 -5.36 -11.19
N CYS A 335 28.50 -5.50 -12.16
CA CYS A 335 28.39 -6.68 -13.01
C CYS A 335 29.67 -6.90 -13.84
N GLY A 336 30.20 -5.85 -14.48
CA GLY A 336 31.44 -5.92 -15.25
C GLY A 336 32.64 -6.37 -14.41
N MET A 337 32.80 -5.80 -13.20
CA MET A 337 33.85 -6.20 -12.27
C MET A 337 33.68 -7.65 -11.78
N ALA A 338 32.45 -8.08 -11.48
CA ALA A 338 32.16 -9.44 -11.05
C ALA A 338 32.45 -10.47 -12.16
N VAL A 339 32.08 -10.17 -13.40
CA VAL A 339 32.38 -11.00 -14.58
C VAL A 339 33.88 -11.06 -14.82
N LYS A 340 34.58 -9.92 -14.84
CA LYS A 340 36.04 -9.87 -15.00
C LYS A 340 36.75 -10.72 -13.95
N ARG A 341 36.37 -10.56 -12.68
CA ARG A 341 36.95 -11.33 -11.57
C ARG A 341 36.69 -12.84 -11.68
N LYS A 342 35.51 -13.24 -12.18
CA LYS A 342 35.19 -14.66 -12.46
C LYS A 342 36.02 -15.21 -13.62
N LEU A 343 36.17 -14.44 -14.71
CA LEU A 343 36.94 -14.83 -15.89
C LEU A 343 38.44 -14.95 -15.59
N GLN A 344 38.98 -14.04 -14.77
CA GLN A 344 40.40 -14.05 -14.38
C GLN A 344 40.75 -15.09 -13.29
N GLY A 345 39.77 -15.88 -12.81
CA GLY A 345 40.03 -16.88 -11.78
C GLY A 345 40.38 -16.33 -10.39
N LEU A 346 40.32 -15.01 -10.19
CA LEU A 346 40.71 -14.29 -8.95
C LEU A 346 39.67 -14.46 -7.81
N ARG A 347 39.03 -15.64 -7.70
CA ARG A 347 38.10 -15.95 -6.61
C ARG A 347 38.81 -16.08 -5.27
N ALA A 348 40.07 -16.48 -5.27
CA ALA A 348 40.88 -16.71 -4.07
C ALA A 348 41.52 -15.42 -3.51
N ASP A 349 41.76 -14.40 -4.34
CA ASP A 349 42.38 -13.15 -3.88
C ASP A 349 41.40 -12.33 -3.03
N PRO A 350 41.85 -11.55 -2.03
CA PRO A 350 40.96 -10.66 -1.31
C PRO A 350 40.36 -9.59 -2.27
N PRO A 351 39.05 -9.30 -2.18
CA PRO A 351 38.45 -8.25 -2.99
C PRO A 351 38.99 -6.87 -2.61
N THR A 352 39.30 -6.04 -3.61
CA THR A 352 39.71 -4.65 -3.37
C THR A 352 38.54 -3.83 -2.80
N ALA A 353 38.85 -2.77 -2.04
CA ALA A 353 37.82 -1.90 -1.45
C ALA A 353 36.86 -1.33 -2.53
N GLY A 354 37.39 -0.97 -3.71
CA GLY A 354 36.59 -0.50 -4.84
C GLY A 354 35.63 -1.57 -5.40
N TYR A 355 36.05 -2.85 -5.43
CA TYR A 355 35.16 -3.96 -5.79
C TYR A 355 34.03 -4.13 -4.78
N ILE A 356 34.35 -4.10 -3.48
CA ILE A 356 33.35 -4.23 -2.40
C ILE A 356 32.33 -3.09 -2.52
N LEU A 357 32.78 -1.84 -2.60
CA LEU A 357 31.90 -0.68 -2.71
C LEU A 357 30.99 -0.76 -3.94
N THR A 358 31.56 -0.99 -5.12
CA THR A 358 30.79 -1.01 -6.38
C THR A 358 29.78 -2.15 -6.40
N THR A 359 30.16 -3.34 -5.92
CA THR A 359 29.23 -4.49 -5.87
C THR A 359 28.15 -4.32 -4.79
N SER A 360 28.44 -3.65 -3.68
CA SER A 360 27.43 -3.29 -2.68
C SER A 360 26.45 -2.26 -3.22
N LEU A 361 26.93 -1.22 -3.92
CA LEU A 361 26.07 -0.22 -4.59
C LEU A 361 25.22 -0.85 -5.70
N ALA A 362 25.76 -1.81 -6.45
CA ALA A 362 25.00 -2.58 -7.43
C ALA A 362 23.83 -3.36 -6.78
N LYS A 363 24.10 -4.06 -5.67
CA LYS A 363 23.05 -4.78 -4.91
C LYS A 363 22.00 -3.82 -4.37
N LEU A 364 22.43 -2.68 -3.84
CA LEU A 364 21.54 -1.63 -3.36
C LEU A 364 20.64 -1.10 -4.49
N GLY A 365 21.20 -0.83 -5.66
CA GLY A 365 20.45 -0.43 -6.85
C GLY A 365 19.38 -1.44 -7.26
N LEU A 366 19.70 -2.74 -7.23
CA LEU A 366 18.74 -3.82 -7.48
C LEU A 366 17.60 -3.83 -6.46
N ILE A 367 17.92 -3.69 -5.17
CA ILE A 367 16.91 -3.64 -4.10
C ILE A 367 16.00 -2.43 -4.26
N MET A 368 16.58 -1.25 -4.55
CA MET A 368 15.80 -0.02 -4.76
C MET A 368 14.91 -0.10 -6.01
N ALA A 369 15.40 -0.71 -7.10
CA ALA A 369 14.60 -0.96 -8.29
C ALA A 369 13.44 -1.92 -8.01
N TYR A 370 13.67 -2.97 -7.21
CA TYR A 370 12.62 -3.89 -6.79
C TYR A 370 11.56 -3.18 -5.94
N PHE A 371 11.95 -2.38 -4.96
CA PHE A 371 10.99 -1.60 -4.17
C PHE A 371 10.20 -0.63 -5.03
N TYR A 372 10.84 0.03 -6.00
CA TYR A 372 10.16 0.95 -6.90
C TYR A 372 9.13 0.21 -7.76
N LEU A 373 9.47 -0.98 -8.25
CA LEU A 373 8.55 -1.85 -8.99
C LEU A 373 7.34 -2.24 -8.12
N CYS A 374 7.55 -2.62 -6.86
CA CYS A 374 6.47 -3.03 -5.96
C CYS A 374 5.53 -1.88 -5.58
N ASP A 375 6.05 -0.68 -5.32
CA ASP A 375 5.27 0.41 -4.75
C ASP A 375 4.75 1.39 -5.82
N ARG A 376 5.63 1.82 -6.74
CA ARG A 376 5.37 2.93 -7.67
C ARG A 376 4.81 2.49 -9.01
N THR A 377 4.71 1.18 -9.25
CA THR A 377 4.10 0.65 -10.48
C THR A 377 2.86 -0.19 -10.14
N ASN A 378 2.02 -0.43 -11.15
CA ASN A 378 0.86 -1.32 -11.06
C ASN A 378 1.21 -2.76 -11.46
N PHE A 379 2.50 -3.10 -11.54
CA PHE A 379 2.96 -4.42 -11.96
C PHE A 379 2.61 -5.54 -10.98
N PHE A 380 2.65 -5.24 -9.68
CA PHE A 380 2.15 -6.16 -8.67
C PHE A 380 0.73 -5.74 -8.29
N MET A 381 -0.13 -6.75 -8.18
CA MET A 381 -1.51 -6.58 -7.72
C MET A 381 -1.50 -6.07 -6.27
N LYS A 382 -2.35 -5.08 -5.99
CA LYS A 382 -2.46 -4.45 -4.66
C LYS A 382 -3.81 -4.76 -4.03
N GLU A 383 -3.82 -4.88 -2.70
CA GLU A 383 -5.03 -5.18 -1.92
C GLU A 383 -5.01 -4.35 -0.63
N ASN A 384 -6.17 -3.83 -0.20
CA ASN A 384 -6.25 -3.11 1.07
C ASN A 384 -5.97 -4.08 2.23
N LYS A 385 -5.23 -3.61 3.22
CA LYS A 385 -4.98 -4.40 4.44
C LYS A 385 -6.27 -4.51 5.24
N TYR A 386 -6.50 -5.66 5.86
CA TYR A 386 -7.60 -5.85 6.80
C TYR A 386 -7.12 -6.66 7.99
N TYR A 387 -7.63 -6.30 9.17
CA TYR A 387 -7.31 -7.00 10.40
C TYR A 387 -8.17 -8.25 10.55
N SER A 388 -7.52 -9.39 10.78
CA SER A 388 -8.15 -10.63 11.26
C SER A 388 -7.33 -11.18 12.41
N PRO A 389 -7.95 -11.58 13.54
CA PRO A 389 -7.23 -12.16 14.67
C PRO A 389 -6.37 -13.36 14.27
N VAL A 390 -6.87 -14.22 13.38
CA VAL A 390 -6.13 -15.41 12.91
C VAL A 390 -4.92 -14.99 12.10
N SER A 391 -5.09 -14.06 11.15
CA SER A 391 -4.00 -13.57 10.30
C SER A 391 -2.91 -12.84 11.10
N PHE A 392 -3.24 -12.25 12.24
CA PHE A 392 -2.27 -11.59 13.13
C PHE A 392 -1.58 -12.55 14.11
N TRP A 393 -2.34 -13.36 14.84
CA TRP A 393 -1.78 -14.21 15.90
C TRP A 393 -1.07 -15.46 15.38
N LEU A 394 -1.47 -16.00 14.21
CA LEU A 394 -0.86 -17.21 13.67
C LEU A 394 0.63 -16.98 13.29
N PRO A 395 1.01 -15.92 12.54
CA PRO A 395 2.42 -15.63 12.29
C PRO A 395 3.22 -15.37 13.57
N ILE A 396 2.65 -14.70 14.57
CA ILE A 396 3.30 -14.46 15.86
C ILE A 396 3.56 -15.79 16.58
N GLY A 397 2.55 -16.66 16.66
CA GLY A 397 2.68 -17.99 17.25
C GLY A 397 3.70 -18.85 16.52
N TYR A 398 3.78 -18.75 15.19
CA TYR A 398 4.77 -19.46 14.39
C TYR A 398 6.20 -18.97 14.65
N VAL A 399 6.43 -17.66 14.65
CA VAL A 399 7.73 -17.06 14.97
C VAL A 399 8.15 -17.41 16.40
N PHE A 400 7.22 -17.37 17.35
CA PHE A 400 7.47 -17.73 18.73
C PHE A 400 7.85 -19.22 18.87
N ALA A 401 7.12 -20.12 18.20
CA ALA A 401 7.44 -21.54 18.19
C ALA A 401 8.83 -21.80 17.58
N LEU A 402 9.16 -21.17 16.45
CA LEU A 402 10.50 -21.26 15.88
C LEU A 402 11.57 -20.74 16.85
N GLY A 403 11.32 -19.60 17.51
CA GLY A 403 12.24 -19.06 18.52
C GLY A 403 12.50 -20.03 19.68
N LEU A 404 11.50 -20.81 20.10
CA LEU A 404 11.67 -21.83 21.16
C LEU A 404 12.49 -23.05 20.71
N PHE A 405 12.39 -23.45 19.44
CA PHE A 405 13.10 -24.62 18.92
C PHE A 405 14.51 -24.31 18.39
N PHE A 406 14.80 -23.05 18.06
CA PHE A 406 16.06 -22.60 17.48
C PHE A 406 16.80 -21.62 18.42
N THR A 407 17.05 -22.04 19.66
CA THR A 407 17.82 -21.27 20.65
C THR A 407 19.32 -21.59 20.58
N GLU A 408 20.15 -20.59 20.85
CA GLU A 408 21.61 -20.73 21.01
C GLU A 408 22.04 -20.25 22.40
N ASP A 409 23.09 -20.86 22.95
CA ASP A 409 23.67 -20.42 24.22
C ASP A 409 24.31 -19.04 24.08
N SER A 410 23.97 -18.12 24.98
CA SER A 410 24.59 -16.79 25.01
C SER A 410 26.05 -16.88 25.46
N ARG A 411 26.90 -16.06 24.83
CA ARG A 411 28.34 -15.94 25.18
C ARG A 411 28.57 -15.13 26.45
N TYR A 412 27.55 -14.44 26.96
CA TYR A 412 27.68 -13.49 28.07
C TYR A 412 26.61 -13.71 29.14
N THR A 413 27.01 -13.61 30.40
CA THR A 413 26.11 -13.79 31.56
C THR A 413 25.58 -12.47 32.14
N LYS A 414 26.04 -11.32 31.62
CA LYS A 414 25.59 -10.00 32.08
C LYS A 414 24.21 -9.67 31.50
N VAL A 415 23.36 -9.04 32.30
CA VAL A 415 22.05 -8.54 31.86
C VAL A 415 22.24 -7.44 30.81
N LEU A 416 21.39 -7.40 29.77
CA LEU A 416 21.44 -6.46 28.65
C LEU A 416 22.77 -6.48 27.86
N HIS A 417 23.38 -7.65 27.74
CA HIS A 417 24.49 -7.84 26.81
C HIS A 417 24.00 -7.81 25.36
N ARG A 418 24.95 -7.67 24.43
CA ARG A 418 24.69 -7.49 23.00
C ARG A 418 23.75 -8.55 22.43
N ASP A 419 24.02 -9.84 22.67
CA ASP A 419 23.25 -10.94 22.09
C ASP A 419 21.77 -10.86 22.51
N GLN A 420 21.49 -10.66 23.79
CA GLN A 420 20.13 -10.42 24.30
C GLN A 420 19.45 -9.19 23.66
N THR A 421 20.18 -8.07 23.54
CA THR A 421 19.58 -6.84 22.97
C THR A 421 19.30 -6.96 21.48
N GLU A 422 20.14 -7.67 20.72
CA GLU A 422 19.95 -7.88 19.29
C GLU A 422 18.80 -8.87 19.02
N GLU A 423 18.66 -9.91 19.84
CA GLU A 423 17.52 -10.83 19.77
C GLU A 423 16.20 -10.12 20.10
N TRP A 424 16.18 -9.30 21.15
CA TRP A 424 14.99 -8.51 21.51
C TRP A 424 14.61 -7.52 20.39
N LYS A 425 15.59 -6.83 19.80
CA LYS A 425 15.35 -5.97 18.62
C LYS A 425 14.78 -6.77 17.44
N GLY A 426 15.34 -7.93 17.13
CA GLY A 426 14.89 -8.78 16.04
C GLY A 426 13.44 -9.25 16.23
N TRP A 427 13.09 -9.71 17.44
CA TRP A 427 11.72 -10.10 17.78
C TRP A 427 10.75 -8.92 17.64
N MET A 428 11.10 -7.74 18.16
CA MET A 428 10.29 -6.53 18.01
C MET A 428 10.09 -6.15 16.54
N GLN A 429 11.12 -6.26 15.70
CA GLN A 429 11.01 -5.99 14.26
C GLN A 429 10.02 -6.93 13.57
N LEU A 430 10.04 -8.23 13.91
CA LEU A 430 9.09 -9.21 13.35
C LEU A 430 7.65 -8.88 13.76
N VAL A 431 7.42 -8.54 15.04
CA VAL A 431 6.09 -8.16 15.53
C VAL A 431 5.60 -6.87 14.84
N ILE A 432 6.46 -5.85 14.72
CA ILE A 432 6.14 -4.59 14.02
C ILE A 432 5.86 -4.85 12.54
N LEU A 433 6.59 -5.77 11.89
CA LEU A 433 6.35 -6.14 10.50
C LEU A 433 4.98 -6.82 10.33
N ILE A 434 4.67 -7.82 11.16
CA ILE A 434 3.39 -8.53 11.14
C ILE A 434 2.25 -7.53 11.36
N TYR A 435 2.35 -6.68 12.39
CA TYR A 435 1.40 -5.62 12.69
C TYR A 435 1.09 -4.73 11.48
N ASN A 436 2.13 -4.27 10.77
CA ASN A 436 1.99 -3.41 9.59
C ASN A 436 1.48 -4.16 8.35
N MET A 437 1.76 -5.46 8.23
CA MET A 437 1.32 -6.28 7.10
C MET A 437 -0.16 -6.69 7.24
N THR A 438 -0.61 -7.00 8.45
CA THR A 438 -1.98 -7.44 8.73
C THR A 438 -2.95 -6.29 9.00
N GLY A 439 -2.51 -5.04 8.90
CA GLY A 439 -3.37 -3.87 9.15
C GLY A 439 -3.93 -3.83 10.58
N ALA A 440 -3.20 -4.34 11.57
CA ALA A 440 -3.65 -4.42 12.97
C ALA A 440 -3.67 -3.05 13.68
N THR A 441 -3.39 -1.96 12.96
CA THR A 441 -3.51 -0.56 13.40
C THR A 441 -4.94 -0.22 13.81
N SER A 442 -5.96 -0.84 13.19
CA SER A 442 -7.37 -0.62 13.52
C SER A 442 -7.76 -1.12 14.91
N ASN A 443 -6.99 -2.03 15.51
CA ASN A 443 -7.22 -2.50 16.87
C ASN A 443 -6.40 -1.66 17.86
N LEU A 444 -7.09 -0.85 18.67
CA LEU A 444 -6.48 0.07 19.63
C LEU A 444 -5.58 -0.65 20.65
N GLN A 445 -5.95 -1.84 21.10
CA GLN A 445 -5.15 -2.58 22.09
C GLN A 445 -3.81 -3.00 21.49
N ILE A 446 -3.82 -3.57 20.28
CA ILE A 446 -2.59 -3.98 19.58
C ILE A 446 -1.76 -2.74 19.24
N TYR A 447 -2.39 -1.68 18.74
CA TYR A 447 -1.74 -0.40 18.46
C TYR A 447 -0.93 0.11 19.67
N ASN A 448 -1.56 0.18 20.85
CA ASN A 448 -0.90 0.62 22.08
C ASN A 448 0.29 -0.27 22.47
N HIS A 449 0.16 -1.60 22.35
CA HIS A 449 1.27 -2.52 22.61
C HIS A 449 2.44 -2.32 21.64
N VAL A 450 2.16 -2.15 20.36
CA VAL A 450 3.20 -1.91 19.36
C VAL A 450 3.89 -0.56 19.58
N ARG A 451 3.17 0.48 20.01
CA ARG A 451 3.80 1.77 20.41
C ARG A 451 4.76 1.59 21.61
N MET A 452 4.42 0.73 22.58
CA MET A 452 5.35 0.36 23.66
C MET A 452 6.59 -0.36 23.12
N LEU A 453 6.44 -1.29 22.17
CA LEU A 453 7.57 -1.97 21.53
C LEU A 453 8.48 -1.00 20.76
N ILE A 454 7.91 -0.07 20.00
CA ILE A 454 8.68 0.96 19.29
C ILE A 454 9.47 1.83 20.28
N SER A 455 8.86 2.19 21.41
CA SER A 455 9.51 2.96 22.49
C SER A 455 10.64 2.17 23.15
N ALA A 456 10.42 0.88 23.43
CA ALA A 456 11.46 -0.01 23.96
C ALA A 456 12.61 -0.18 22.96
N TYR A 457 12.31 -0.30 21.66
CA TYR A 457 13.31 -0.37 20.60
C TYR A 457 14.15 0.93 20.53
N LEU A 458 13.52 2.10 20.62
CA LEU A 458 14.22 3.39 20.70
C LEU A 458 15.14 3.45 21.93
N PHE A 459 14.64 2.99 23.08
CA PHE A 459 15.44 2.90 24.32
C PHE A 459 16.66 1.98 24.15
N LEU A 460 16.51 0.79 23.57
CA LEU A 460 17.64 -0.13 23.35
C LEU A 460 18.70 0.47 22.41
N ASN A 461 18.30 1.24 21.40
CA ASN A 461 19.24 1.95 20.54
C ASN A 461 20.01 3.04 21.31
N GLY A 462 19.29 3.88 22.07
CA GLY A 462 19.91 4.87 22.95
C GLY A 462 20.86 4.23 23.97
N TYR A 463 20.44 3.14 24.61
CA TYR A 463 21.23 2.39 25.58
C TYR A 463 22.53 1.84 24.96
N GLY A 464 22.48 1.25 23.76
CA GLY A 464 23.68 0.75 23.08
C GLY A 464 24.71 1.86 22.80
N HIS A 465 24.25 3.03 22.36
CA HIS A 465 25.12 4.18 22.13
C HIS A 465 25.66 4.80 23.42
N PHE A 466 24.82 4.91 24.45
CA PHE A 466 25.22 5.33 25.80
C PHE A 466 26.29 4.40 26.36
N TYR A 467 26.03 3.08 26.35
CA TYR A 467 26.92 2.07 26.91
C TYR A 467 28.30 2.13 26.25
N TYR A 468 28.33 2.30 24.92
CA TYR A 468 29.59 2.48 24.23
C TYR A 468 30.30 3.75 24.69
N LEU A 469 29.64 4.92 24.66
CA LEU A 469 30.28 6.20 25.02
C LEU A 469 30.72 6.27 26.48
N TRP A 470 30.03 5.54 27.36
CA TRP A 470 30.37 5.41 28.77
C TRP A 470 31.66 4.60 28.98
N HIS A 471 31.78 3.44 28.31
CA HIS A 471 32.91 2.53 28.51
C HIS A 471 34.10 2.78 27.56
N ARG A 472 33.88 3.44 26.43
CA ARG A 472 34.93 3.74 25.44
C ARG A 472 35.23 5.24 25.41
N SER A 473 36.52 5.57 25.33
CA SER A 473 37.01 6.94 25.24
C SER A 473 36.85 7.57 23.84
N ASP A 474 36.39 6.82 22.84
CA ASP A 474 36.18 7.33 21.49
C ASP A 474 34.79 7.96 21.32
N ALA A 475 34.74 9.28 21.51
CA ALA A 475 33.59 10.13 21.21
C ALA A 475 33.92 11.14 20.10
N GLY A 476 34.80 10.78 19.16
CA GLY A 476 35.17 11.68 18.06
C GLY A 476 33.97 12.06 17.19
N ILE A 477 34.02 13.27 16.61
CA ILE A 477 32.98 13.76 15.69
C ILE A 477 32.85 12.88 14.43
N VAL A 478 33.93 12.22 14.00
CA VAL A 478 33.92 11.26 12.89
C VAL A 478 32.96 10.11 13.19
N ARG A 479 32.97 9.60 14.43
CA ARG A 479 32.10 8.51 14.84
C ARG A 479 30.64 8.94 14.89
N PHE A 480 30.37 10.16 15.33
CA PHE A 480 29.03 10.75 15.27
C PHE A 480 28.48 10.71 13.84
N PHE A 481 29.24 11.18 12.85
CA PHE A 481 28.83 11.12 11.44
C PHE A 481 28.73 9.70 10.88
N GLN A 482 29.59 8.76 11.31
CA GLN A 482 29.48 7.35 10.92
C GLN A 482 28.18 6.71 11.40
N VAL A 483 27.78 6.97 12.66
CA VAL A 483 26.53 6.46 13.21
C VAL A 483 25.34 7.09 12.49
N LEU A 484 25.35 8.42 12.29
CA LEU A 484 24.29 9.08 11.53
C LEU A 484 24.19 8.53 10.10
N PHE A 485 25.32 8.35 9.41
CA PHE A 485 25.33 7.76 8.08
C PHE A 485 24.70 6.37 8.09
N ARG A 486 25.10 5.48 9.02
CA ARG A 486 24.54 4.13 9.15
C ARG A 486 23.02 4.15 9.37
N LEU A 487 22.54 5.00 10.26
CA LEU A 487 21.10 5.10 10.56
C LEU A 487 20.30 5.62 9.37
N ASN A 488 20.85 6.57 8.61
CA ASN A 488 20.11 7.35 7.62
C ASN A 488 20.27 6.85 6.18
N MET A 489 21.36 6.15 5.84
CA MET A 489 21.74 5.85 4.45
C MET A 489 20.59 5.23 3.65
N THR A 490 20.00 4.14 4.14
CA THR A 490 18.91 3.43 3.44
C THR A 490 17.69 4.31 3.27
N THR A 491 17.31 5.04 4.31
CA THR A 491 16.12 5.90 4.31
C THR A 491 16.27 7.08 3.36
N VAL A 492 17.44 7.72 3.34
CA VAL A 492 17.73 8.82 2.41
C VAL A 492 17.64 8.33 0.97
N ILE A 493 18.23 7.17 0.66
CA ILE A 493 18.17 6.60 -0.69
C ILE A 493 16.73 6.21 -1.05
N LEU A 494 15.95 5.67 -0.11
CA LEU A 494 14.52 5.43 -0.30
C LEU A 494 13.75 6.71 -0.61
N CYS A 495 14.00 7.81 0.09
CA CYS A 495 13.38 9.10 -0.20
C CYS A 495 13.68 9.59 -1.62
N LEU A 496 14.93 9.46 -2.06
CA LEU A 496 15.35 9.84 -3.42
C LEU A 496 14.69 8.95 -4.49
N CYS A 497 14.63 7.63 -4.27
CA CYS A 497 14.04 6.67 -5.20
C CYS A 497 12.51 6.73 -5.24
N MET A 498 11.85 6.96 -4.11
CA MET A 498 10.38 6.95 -3.99
C MET A 498 9.74 8.32 -4.14
N ASN A 499 10.55 9.40 -4.18
CA ASN A 499 10.06 10.77 -4.16
C ASN A 499 9.10 11.04 -2.99
N ARG A 500 9.51 10.60 -1.79
CA ARG A 500 8.76 10.82 -0.54
C ARG A 500 9.61 11.64 0.42
N PRO A 501 9.00 12.56 1.21
CA PRO A 501 9.73 13.36 2.17
C PRO A 501 10.36 12.46 3.23
N TYR A 502 11.46 12.92 3.83
CA TYR A 502 12.21 12.17 4.86
C TYR A 502 11.32 11.74 6.04
N GLN A 503 10.35 12.58 6.40
CA GLN A 503 9.38 12.32 7.46
C GLN A 503 8.40 11.19 7.18
N PHE A 504 8.22 10.78 5.93
CA PHE A 504 7.44 9.59 5.61
C PHE A 504 8.00 8.34 6.32
N TYR A 505 9.30 8.34 6.64
CA TYR A 505 9.97 7.30 7.39
C TYR A 505 10.30 7.74 8.83
N TYR A 506 9.35 8.41 9.51
CA TYR A 506 9.49 9.11 10.80
C TYR A 506 10.41 8.48 11.85
N TYR A 507 10.43 7.15 11.95
CA TYR A 507 11.25 6.42 12.92
C TYR A 507 12.76 6.76 12.85
N VAL A 508 13.33 6.85 11.65
CA VAL A 508 14.76 7.11 11.46
C VAL A 508 15.15 8.55 11.82
N PRO A 509 14.39 9.58 11.42
CA PRO A 509 14.52 10.92 11.96
C PRO A 509 14.50 10.95 13.50
N VAL A 510 13.55 10.26 14.14
CA VAL A 510 13.39 10.23 15.61
C VAL A 510 14.64 9.64 16.27
N VAL A 511 15.10 8.47 15.82
CA VAL A 511 16.32 7.83 16.36
C VAL A 511 17.54 8.74 16.17
N SER A 512 17.68 9.37 15.00
CA SER A 512 18.80 10.26 14.70
C SER A 512 18.81 11.51 15.60
N PHE A 513 17.63 12.08 15.88
CA PHE A 513 17.46 13.20 16.80
C PHE A 513 17.87 12.83 18.22
N TRP A 514 17.30 11.76 18.78
CA TRP A 514 17.58 11.33 20.15
C TRP A 514 19.02 10.84 20.33
N PHE A 515 19.59 10.17 19.32
CA PHE A 515 21.01 9.84 19.30
C PHE A 515 21.88 11.10 19.35
N SER A 516 21.54 12.12 18.56
CA SER A 516 22.29 13.38 18.54
C SER A 516 22.22 14.11 19.88
N LEU A 517 21.03 14.17 20.48
CA LEU A 517 20.85 14.77 21.80
C LEU A 517 21.64 14.01 22.88
N LEU A 518 21.56 12.68 22.89
CA LEU A 518 22.33 11.84 23.81
C LEU A 518 23.84 12.05 23.65
N TYR A 519 24.33 12.07 22.42
CA TYR A 519 25.74 12.33 22.12
C TYR A 519 26.18 13.70 22.64
N LEU A 520 25.38 14.75 22.39
CA LEU A 520 25.66 16.11 22.87
C LEU A 520 25.72 16.19 24.40
N VAL A 521 24.75 15.60 25.10
CA VAL A 521 24.71 15.58 26.58
C VAL A 521 25.93 14.88 27.17
N LEU A 522 26.34 13.75 26.60
CA LEU A 522 27.50 12.99 27.11
C LEU A 522 28.83 13.66 26.80
N VAL A 523 28.97 14.30 25.64
CA VAL A 523 30.20 14.98 25.22
C VAL A 523 30.34 16.38 25.85
N ALA A 524 29.23 17.04 26.17
CA ALA A 524 29.23 18.36 26.81
C ALA A 524 30.15 18.38 28.05
N PRO A 525 30.95 19.42 28.28
CA PRO A 525 31.79 19.52 29.47
C PRO A 525 30.96 19.51 30.78
N PRO A 526 31.40 18.83 31.86
CA PRO A 526 32.54 17.94 31.93
C PRO A 526 32.24 16.58 31.27
N ARG A 527 33.20 16.06 30.51
CA ARG A 527 33.09 14.74 29.89
C ARG A 527 33.31 13.66 30.94
N VAL A 528 32.32 12.79 31.13
CA VAL A 528 32.36 11.70 32.10
C VAL A 528 32.38 10.36 31.39
N THR A 529 33.25 9.46 31.82
CA THR A 529 33.36 8.07 31.35
C THR A 529 33.50 7.14 32.55
N ALA A 530 33.30 5.83 32.34
CA ALA A 530 33.49 4.82 33.38
C ALA A 530 34.87 4.92 34.05
N ALA A 531 35.94 4.99 33.24
CA ALA A 531 37.31 5.15 33.75
C ALA A 531 37.49 6.47 34.52
N SER A 532 36.86 7.56 34.06
CA SER A 532 36.94 8.84 34.76
C SER A 532 36.27 8.79 36.14
N CYS A 533 35.19 8.01 36.28
CA CYS A 533 34.52 7.79 37.56
C CYS A 533 35.29 6.85 38.50
N GLU A 534 36.03 5.88 37.96
CA GLU A 534 36.94 5.05 38.77
C GLU A 534 38.05 5.89 39.41
N HIS A 535 38.54 6.91 38.70
CA HIS A 535 39.52 7.85 39.24
C HIS A 535 38.90 8.87 40.21
N ASN A 536 37.70 9.40 39.91
CA ASN A 536 37.01 10.40 40.73
C ASN A 536 35.52 10.06 40.87
N PRO A 537 35.05 9.59 42.05
CA PRO A 537 33.66 9.19 42.22
C PRO A 537 32.67 10.36 42.10
N LEU A 538 33.09 11.60 42.34
CA LEU A 538 32.26 12.80 42.11
C LEU A 538 31.80 12.94 40.64
N HIS A 539 32.49 12.31 39.70
CA HIS A 539 32.07 12.33 38.30
C HIS A 539 30.76 11.59 38.05
N TYR A 540 30.38 10.64 38.91
CA TYR A 540 29.04 10.03 38.86
C TYR A 540 27.94 11.07 39.07
N LEU A 541 28.14 12.05 39.96
CA LEU A 541 27.15 13.10 40.21
C LEU A 541 26.92 13.95 38.95
N TYR A 542 27.98 14.30 38.21
CA TYR A 542 27.85 15.05 36.95
C TYR A 542 27.07 14.25 35.89
N LEU A 543 27.26 12.93 35.81
CA LEU A 543 26.45 12.09 34.93
C LEU A 543 24.98 12.11 35.34
N VAL A 544 24.68 11.92 36.63
CA VAL A 544 23.31 11.93 37.15
C VAL A 544 22.63 13.27 36.85
N LEU A 545 23.30 14.40 37.11
CA LEU A 545 22.78 15.74 36.81
C LEU A 545 22.45 15.90 35.32
N LYS A 546 23.32 15.42 34.43
CA LYS A 546 23.07 15.43 32.98
C LYS A 546 21.85 14.61 32.58
N LEU A 547 21.69 13.40 33.16
CA LEU A 547 20.55 12.54 32.90
C LEU A 547 19.24 13.11 33.45
N VAL A 548 19.27 13.71 34.64
CA VAL A 548 18.11 14.43 35.21
C VAL A 548 17.72 15.60 34.33
N GLY A 549 18.69 16.40 33.85
CA GLY A 549 18.42 17.49 32.91
C GLY A 549 17.80 17.01 31.60
N LEU A 550 18.32 15.92 31.03
CA LEU A 550 17.75 15.29 29.84
C LEU A 550 16.32 14.79 30.09
N PHE A 551 16.08 14.15 31.24
CA PHE A 551 14.75 13.65 31.61
C PHE A 551 13.75 14.77 31.84
N SER A 552 14.15 15.86 32.50
CA SER A 552 13.32 17.07 32.64
C SER A 552 12.98 17.69 31.30
N PHE A 553 13.93 17.73 30.36
CA PHE A 553 13.67 18.20 28.99
C PHE A 553 12.66 17.31 28.26
N ILE A 554 12.77 15.98 28.38
CA ILE A 554 11.80 15.03 27.82
C ILE A 554 10.41 15.23 28.43
N ILE A 555 10.31 15.36 29.76
CA ILE A 555 9.02 15.60 30.44
C ILE A 555 8.39 16.91 29.96
N MET A 556 9.19 17.97 29.79
CA MET A 556 8.67 19.25 29.29
C MET A 556 8.09 19.13 27.88
N LEU A 557 8.75 18.38 26.99
CA LEU A 557 8.24 18.09 25.64
C LEU A 557 6.95 17.25 25.68
N TYR A 558 6.87 16.26 26.57
CA TYR A 558 5.69 15.40 26.72
C TYR A 558 4.47 16.14 27.30
N MET A 559 4.69 16.96 28.34
CA MET A 559 3.60 17.63 29.07
C MET A 559 2.97 18.79 28.29
N SER A 560 3.64 19.33 27.27
CA SER A 560 3.16 20.50 26.53
C SER A 560 3.26 20.30 25.02
N GLU A 561 2.15 19.89 24.41
CA GLU A 561 1.96 19.80 22.96
C GLU A 561 2.30 21.13 22.27
N VAL A 562 1.83 22.26 22.82
CA VAL A 562 2.13 23.60 22.28
C VAL A 562 3.63 23.93 22.28
N PHE A 563 4.36 23.50 23.32
CA PHE A 563 5.80 23.69 23.36
C PHE A 563 6.51 22.77 22.36
N PHE A 564 6.05 21.52 22.25
CA PHE A 564 6.53 20.56 21.27
C PHE A 564 6.40 21.09 19.84
N ASP A 565 5.19 21.55 19.46
CA ASP A 565 4.93 22.15 18.15
C ASP A 565 5.86 23.33 17.87
N LYS A 566 6.03 24.24 18.84
CA LYS A 566 6.92 25.39 18.66
C LYS A 566 8.37 24.98 18.43
N VAL A 567 8.87 23.94 19.10
CA VAL A 567 10.25 23.49 18.91
C VAL A 567 10.44 22.84 17.54
N PHE A 568 9.51 21.98 17.11
CA PHE A 568 9.69 21.15 15.92
C PHE A 568 9.14 21.78 14.62
N VAL A 569 8.20 22.73 14.71
CA VAL A 569 7.63 23.47 13.56
C VAL A 569 8.39 24.79 13.29
N THR A 570 9.37 25.16 14.11
CA THR A 570 10.27 26.30 13.82
C THR A 570 11.44 25.90 12.94
N ARG A 571 11.94 26.80 12.09
CA ARG A 571 13.14 26.56 11.29
C ARG A 571 14.38 26.55 12.20
N PRO A 572 15.35 25.65 12.02
CA PRO A 572 15.54 24.75 10.89
C PRO A 572 14.79 23.40 11.00
N TRP A 573 14.24 23.07 12.17
CA TRP A 573 13.56 21.80 12.44
C TRP A 573 12.38 21.57 11.49
N LYS A 574 11.62 22.60 11.12
CA LYS A 574 10.53 22.47 10.14
C LYS A 574 10.92 21.73 8.85
N ALA A 575 12.09 22.05 8.27
CA ALA A 575 12.52 21.43 7.00
C ALA A 575 12.92 19.96 7.15
N LEU A 576 13.29 19.55 8.36
CA LEU A 576 13.74 18.21 8.67
C LEU A 576 12.65 17.35 9.30
N PHE A 577 11.69 17.93 10.04
CA PHE A 577 10.79 17.27 10.99
C PHE A 577 9.31 17.35 10.63
N VAL A 578 8.92 18.15 9.63
CA VAL A 578 7.50 18.41 9.34
C VAL A 578 7.08 17.79 8.01
N THR A 579 5.92 17.12 8.00
CA THR A 579 5.31 16.55 6.79
C THR A 579 4.80 17.66 5.86
N THR A 580 4.39 17.32 4.64
CA THR A 580 3.83 18.30 3.69
C THR A 580 2.57 19.00 4.22
N ASP A 581 1.88 18.39 5.19
CA ASP A 581 0.64 18.87 5.77
C ASP A 581 0.83 19.56 7.14
N ASP A 582 2.08 19.89 7.48
CA ASP A 582 2.46 20.47 8.77
C ASP A 582 2.13 19.61 10.01
N ASP A 583 1.86 18.31 9.83
CA ASP A 583 1.50 17.36 10.90
C ASP A 583 2.73 16.67 11.51
N ILE A 584 2.78 16.63 12.84
CA ILE A 584 3.81 15.98 13.67
C ILE A 584 3.22 15.00 14.71
N HIS A 585 1.96 14.58 14.56
CA HIS A 585 1.29 13.68 15.51
C HIS A 585 2.06 12.38 15.77
N GLU A 586 2.79 11.84 14.80
CA GLU A 586 3.58 10.60 15.00
C GLU A 586 4.75 10.77 15.98
N TRP A 587 5.22 12.00 16.17
CA TRP A 587 6.38 12.36 16.99
C TRP A 587 6.06 12.71 18.43
N TRP A 588 4.89 13.29 18.68
CA TRP A 588 4.38 13.57 20.03
C TRP A 588 3.88 12.26 20.67
#